data_AF-A0A0R0DUW2-F1
#
_entry.id   AF-A0A0R0DUW2-F1
#
_cell.length_a   1.000
_cell.length_b   1.000
_cell.length_c   1.000
_cell.angle_alpha   90.00
_cell.angle_beta   90.00
_cell.angle_gamma   90.00
#
_symmetry.space_group_name_H-M   'P 1'
#
loop_
_entity.id
_entity.type
_entity.pdbx_description
1 polymer ?
#
loop_
_entity_poly.entity_id
_entity_poly.type
_entity_poly.pdbx_seq_one_letter_code
_entity_poly.pdbx_strand_id
1 'polypeptide(L)'
;MTTTHDTPAQSTCPECHGDNLYAHGGVNARGGYGPDLLPGASGVFASAKMRSVVCRDCGLVRFYAGNEALARITPENGWRKTR
;
A
#
# COMPACT_ATOMS: atom_id res chain seq x y z
N MET A 1 2.31 -11.05 18.54
CA MET A 1 2.82 -9.66 18.69
C MET A 1 2.98 -9.10 17.29
N THR A 2 1.98 -8.38 16.77
CA THR A 2 2.05 -7.74 15.44
C THR A 2 2.76 -6.40 15.58
N THR A 3 3.97 -6.31 15.06
CA THR A 3 4.74 -5.07 14.96
C THR A 3 4.06 -4.14 13.97
N THR A 4 3.29 -3.19 14.51
CA THR A 4 2.80 -2.01 13.79
C THR A 4 4.03 -1.19 13.39
N HIS A 5 4.55 -1.40 12.17
CA HIS A 5 5.63 -0.59 11.64
C HIS A 5 5.10 0.81 11.35
N ASP A 6 5.58 1.74 12.17
CA ASP A 6 5.43 3.19 12.11
C ASP A 6 5.88 3.73 10.75
N THR A 7 4.92 3.93 9.86
CA THR A 7 5.00 4.89 8.76
C THR A 7 4.03 5.99 9.17
N PRO A 8 4.37 7.29 9.06
CA PRO A 8 3.52 8.36 9.59
C PRO A 8 2.10 8.13 9.10
N ALA A 9 1.25 7.74 10.05
CA ALA A 9 -0.16 7.59 9.79
C ALA A 9 -0.58 8.99 9.36
N GLN A 10 -0.88 9.17 8.07
CA GLN A 10 -1.57 10.35 7.59
C GLN A 10 -2.76 10.49 8.53
N SER A 11 -2.69 11.48 9.42
CA SER A 11 -3.67 11.69 10.48
C SER A 11 -4.89 12.44 9.95
N THR A 12 -4.74 13.03 8.76
CA THR A 12 -5.77 13.79 8.08
C THR A 12 -5.85 13.40 6.61
N CYS A 13 -7.07 13.42 6.09
CA CYS A 13 -7.34 13.19 4.69
C CYS A 13 -6.82 14.36 3.86
N PRO A 14 -6.01 14.15 2.81
CA PRO A 14 -5.51 15.25 1.99
C PRO A 14 -6.57 15.89 1.08
N GLU A 15 -7.71 15.23 0.86
CA GLU A 15 -8.80 15.79 0.03
C GLU A 15 -9.78 16.65 0.83
N CYS A 16 -10.19 16.20 2.02
CA CYS A 16 -11.20 16.90 2.82
C CYS A 16 -10.69 17.43 4.15
N HIS A 17 -9.42 17.21 4.48
CA HIS A 17 -8.80 17.55 5.76
C HIS A 17 -9.45 16.91 7.00
N GLY A 18 -10.42 16.00 6.82
CA GLY A 18 -11.05 15.26 7.91
C GLY A 18 -10.12 14.20 8.52
N ASP A 19 -10.37 13.83 9.77
CA ASP A 19 -9.59 12.87 10.55
C ASP A 19 -10.20 11.46 10.58
N ASN A 20 -11.36 11.22 9.96
CA ASN A 20 -12.01 9.91 9.90
C ASN A 20 -11.35 8.99 8.85
N LEU A 21 -10.09 8.64 9.09
CA LEU A 21 -9.28 7.73 8.29
C LEU A 21 -9.26 6.33 8.91
N TYR A 22 -9.58 5.33 8.10
CA TYR A 22 -9.57 3.92 8.48
C TYR A 22 -8.54 3.17 7.65
N ALA A 23 -7.71 2.35 8.29
CA ALA A 23 -6.69 1.56 7.62
C ALA A 23 -6.96 0.06 7.74
N HIS A 24 -6.80 -0.68 6.64
CA HIS A 24 -6.83 -2.15 6.63
C HIS A 24 -5.55 -2.69 6.00
N GLY A 25 -4.82 -3.50 6.78
CA GLY A 25 -3.57 -4.14 6.35
C GLY A 25 -3.79 -5.49 5.67
N GLY A 26 -2.69 -6.09 5.20
CA GLY A 26 -2.68 -7.48 4.73
C GLY A 26 -3.38 -7.75 3.40
N VAL A 27 -3.75 -6.69 2.67
CA VAL A 27 -4.36 -6.82 1.35
C VAL A 27 -3.31 -7.34 0.38
N ASN A 28 -3.64 -8.37 -0.39
CA ASN A 28 -2.75 -8.87 -1.42
C ASN A 28 -2.70 -7.87 -2.57
N ALA A 29 -1.50 -7.50 -3.01
CA ALA A 29 -1.33 -6.67 -4.21
C ALA A 29 -1.78 -7.38 -5.49
N ARG A 30 -1.88 -8.71 -5.44
CA ARG A 30 -2.41 -9.57 -6.50
C ARG A 30 -3.66 -10.30 -5.99
N GLY A 31 -4.82 -9.96 -6.53
CA GLY A 31 -6.09 -10.65 -6.26
C GLY A 31 -6.32 -11.82 -7.23
N GLY A 32 -7.25 -12.74 -6.91
CA GLY A 32 -7.61 -13.84 -7.82
C GLY A 32 -8.25 -13.38 -9.14
N TYR A 33 -8.85 -12.18 -9.17
CA TYR A 33 -9.46 -11.54 -10.34
C TYR A 33 -8.92 -10.12 -10.61
N GLY A 34 -7.99 -9.64 -9.80
CA GLY A 34 -7.46 -8.28 -9.89
C GLY A 34 -6.11 -8.22 -10.60
N PRO A 35 -5.79 -7.12 -11.30
CA PRO A 35 -4.44 -6.92 -11.83
C PRO A 35 -3.43 -6.89 -10.68
N ASP A 36 -2.18 -7.26 -10.97
CA ASP A 36 -1.09 -7.12 -10.01
C ASP A 36 -0.79 -5.63 -9.82
N LEU A 37 -1.14 -5.10 -8.65
CA LEU A 37 -0.96 -3.68 -8.31
C LEU A 37 0.50 -3.34 -7.99
N LEU A 38 1.34 -4.34 -7.73
CA LEU A 38 2.77 -4.17 -7.44
C LEU A 38 3.61 -5.18 -8.23
N PRO A 39 3.65 -5.07 -9.58
CA PRO A 39 4.40 -6.00 -10.42
C PRO A 39 5.89 -5.99 -10.06
N GLY A 40 6.53 -7.17 -10.03
CA GLY A 40 7.94 -7.29 -9.66
C GLY A 40 8.25 -7.08 -8.17
N ALA A 41 7.28 -6.62 -7.37
CA ALA A 41 7.42 -6.50 -5.92
C ALA A 41 7.02 -7.77 -5.16
N SER A 42 6.43 -8.76 -5.86
CA SER A 42 6.17 -10.09 -5.32
C SER A 42 7.39 -10.99 -5.52
N GLY A 43 7.74 -11.77 -4.50
CA GLY A 43 8.79 -12.78 -4.58
C GLY A 43 8.27 -14.16 -4.95
N VAL A 44 9.19 -15.06 -5.30
CA VAL A 44 8.91 -16.48 -5.61
C VAL A 44 8.16 -17.19 -4.48
N PHE A 45 8.37 -16.76 -3.22
CA PHE A 45 7.74 -17.35 -2.03
C PHE A 45 6.92 -16.37 -1.17
N ALA A 46 6.76 -15.11 -1.59
CA ALA A 46 6.05 -14.10 -0.81
C ALA A 46 5.25 -13.15 -1.70
N SER A 47 3.94 -13.10 -1.51
CA SER A 47 3.08 -12.12 -2.18
C SER A 47 3.28 -10.74 -1.59
N ALA A 48 3.49 -9.74 -2.44
CA ALA A 48 3.52 -8.35 -2.02
C ALA A 48 2.22 -8.01 -1.27
N LYS A 49 2.36 -7.48 -0.06
CA LYS A 49 1.26 -6.99 0.76
C LYS A 49 1.15 -5.49 0.63
N MET A 50 -0.07 -5.00 0.75
CA MET A 50 -0.40 -3.59 0.76
C MET A 50 -1.40 -3.30 1.86
N ARG A 51 -1.47 -2.02 2.22
CA ARG A 51 -2.43 -1.45 3.16
C ARG A 51 -3.32 -0.49 2.39
N SER A 52 -4.63 -0.62 2.57
CA SER A 52 -5.58 0.38 2.13
C SER A 52 -5.88 1.34 3.27
N VAL A 53 -6.02 2.63 2.94
CA VAL A 53 -6.54 3.65 3.84
C VAL A 53 -7.74 4.28 3.16
N VAL A 54 -8.86 4.39 3.86
CA VAL A 54 -10.11 4.96 3.37
C VAL A 54 -10.52 6.10 4.27
N CYS A 55 -10.81 7.26 3.68
CA CYS A 55 -11.50 8.34 4.37
C CYS A 55 -13.00 8.11 4.32
N ARG A 56 -13.65 8.06 5.49
CA ARG A 56 -15.09 7.88 5.58
C ARG A 56 -15.86 9.14 5.13
N ASP A 57 -15.28 10.32 5.30
CA ASP A 57 -15.98 11.59 5.03
C ASP A 57 -16.08 11.89 3.54
N CYS A 58 -14.99 11.72 2.79
CA CYS A 58 -14.94 12.05 1.36
C CYS A 58 -14.77 10.85 0.44
N GLY A 59 -14.60 9.64 0.98
CA GLY A 59 -14.43 8.42 0.19
C GLY A 59 -13.06 8.24 -0.45
N LEU A 60 -12.07 9.08 -0.13
CA LEU A 60 -10.70 8.92 -0.66
C LEU A 60 -10.14 7.56 -0.26
N VAL A 61 -9.71 6.77 -1.24
CA VAL A 61 -8.99 5.50 -1.03
C VAL A 61 -7.54 5.67 -1.45
N ARG A 62 -6.61 5.33 -0.56
CA ARG A 62 -5.17 5.31 -0.82
C ARG A 62 -4.62 3.92 -0.57
N PHE A 63 -3.75 3.47 -1.45
CA PHE A 63 -3.06 2.20 -1.33
C PHE A 63 -1.58 2.45 -1.04
N TYR A 64 -1.06 1.75 -0.05
CA TYR A 64 0.33 1.83 0.38
C TYR A 64 0.97 0.45 0.25
N ALA A 65 2.09 0.37 -0.47
CA ALA A 65 2.90 -0.84 -0.51
C ALA A 65 3.48 -1.13 0.88
N GLY A 66 3.50 -2.41 1.27
CA GLY A 66 4.16 -2.84 2.50
C GLY A 66 5.68 -2.73 2.38
N ASN A 67 6.38 -2.68 3.52
CA ASN A 67 7.83 -2.49 3.57
C ASN A 67 8.62 -3.53 2.75
N GLU A 68 8.21 -4.80 2.78
CA GLU A 68 8.86 -5.85 1.97
C GLU A 68 8.68 -5.65 0.46
N ALA A 69 7.53 -5.11 0.05
CA ALA A 69 7.28 -4.76 -1.34
C ALA A 69 8.09 -3.54 -1.75
N LEU A 70 8.19 -2.52 -0.88
CA LEU A 70 9.01 -1.32 -1.10
C LEU A 70 10.49 -1.65 -1.34
N ALA A 71 11.05 -2.62 -0.62
CA ALA A 71 12.42 -3.10 -0.81
C ALA A 71 12.67 -3.66 -2.23
N ARG A 72 11.62 -4.05 -2.94
CA ARG A 72 11.67 -4.62 -4.29
C ARG A 72 11.28 -3.61 -5.38
N ILE A 73 10.91 -2.39 -5.00
CA ILE A 73 10.65 -1.29 -5.95
C ILE A 73 12.00 -0.73 -6.42
N THR A 74 12.66 -1.49 -7.27
CA THR A 74 14.01 -1.22 -7.78
C THR A 74 14.03 -1.30 -9.31
N PRO A 75 14.97 -0.60 -9.99
CA PRO A 75 15.09 -0.65 -11.45
C PRO A 75 15.30 -2.05 -12.02
N GLU A 76 16.04 -2.90 -11.32
CA GLU A 76 16.26 -4.32 -11.64
C GLU A 76 14.96 -5.14 -11.68
N ASN A 77 13.93 -4.75 -10.92
CA ASN A 77 12.61 -5.38 -10.92
C ASN A 77 11.62 -4.68 -11.89
N GLY A 78 12.13 -3.85 -12.80
CA GLY A 78 11.34 -3.20 -13.85
C GLY A 78 10.70 -1.86 -13.46
N TRP A 79 10.96 -1.34 -12.25
CA TRP A 79 10.41 -0.07 -11.79
C TRP A 79 11.26 1.11 -12.26
N ARG A 80 10.62 2.13 -12.86
CA ARG A 80 11.28 3.37 -13.26
C ARG A 80 10.79 4.54 -12.43
N LYS A 81 11.73 5.36 -11.93
CA LYS A 81 11.39 6.65 -11.32
C LYS A 81 10.73 7.55 -12.37
N THR A 82 9.58 8.12 -12.03
CA THR A 82 8.82 9.00 -12.93
C THR A 82 9.24 10.47 -12.81
N ARG A 83 10.03 10.83 -11.79
CA ARG A 83 10.64 12.15 -11.59
C ARG A 83 11.88 12.02 -10.72
#